data_AF-A0A8D8F551-F1
#
_entry.id   AF-A0A8D8F551-F1
#
_cell.length_a   1.000
_cell.length_b   1.000
_cell.length_c   1.000
_cell.angle_alpha   90.00
_cell.angle_beta   90.00
_cell.angle_gamma   90.00
#
_symmetry.space_group_name_H-M   'P 1'
#
loop_
_entity.id
_entity.type
_entity.pdbx_description
1 polymer ?
#
loop_
_entity_poly.entity_id
_entity_poly.type
_entity_poly.pdbx_seq_one_letter_code
_entity_poly.pdbx_strand_id
1 'polypeptide(L)'
;LARAHKPSIIFIDEVDSLCSSRSDNESESARRIKTEFLVQMQGVGTDTEGILVLGATNTPWILDSAIRRRFEKRIYIPLPDEHARLVMFKIHLGNTAHCLTEDNIRTLAGKTDGYSGADISIVVRDALMQPVRKVQSATHFKRISGPSPADKEQTVDDLLVPCSPGEAGAIEMTWMEVPGDKLSVPPVTMSDILKSLTSTKPTVNEEDMKKLDKFTEDFGQEG
;
A
#
# COMPACT_ATOMS: atom_id res chain seq x y z
N LEU A 1 22.53 -16.62 -14.76
CA LEU A 1 21.10 -16.96 -14.90
C LEU A 1 20.39 -16.06 -15.91
N ALA A 2 20.27 -14.74 -15.66
CA ALA A 2 19.63 -13.80 -16.60
C ALA A 2 20.19 -13.87 -18.04
N ARG A 3 21.52 -13.99 -18.20
CA ARG A 3 22.16 -14.17 -19.52
C ARG A 3 21.76 -15.44 -20.26
N ALA A 4 21.40 -16.51 -19.54
CA ALA A 4 20.99 -17.79 -20.15
C ALA A 4 19.50 -17.80 -20.53
N HIS A 5 18.70 -16.88 -19.98
CA HIS A 5 17.25 -16.81 -20.15
C HIS A 5 16.83 -15.45 -20.75
N LYS A 6 17.54 -14.99 -21.77
CA LYS A 6 17.17 -13.76 -22.49
C LYS A 6 15.84 -13.98 -23.23
N PRO A 7 14.91 -12.99 -23.26
CA PRO A 7 14.99 -11.69 -22.57
C PRO A 7 14.70 -11.81 -21.06
N SER A 8 15.43 -11.04 -20.25
CA SER A 8 15.32 -11.09 -18.77
C SER A 8 15.27 -9.69 -18.16
N ILE A 9 14.52 -9.54 -17.06
CA ILE A 9 14.50 -8.32 -16.24
C ILE A 9 15.10 -8.64 -14.87
N ILE A 10 16.04 -7.81 -14.42
CA ILE A 10 16.62 -7.84 -13.08
C ILE A 10 16.05 -6.66 -12.31
N PHE A 11 15.30 -6.92 -11.25
CA PHE A 11 14.79 -5.89 -10.35
C PHE A 11 15.56 -5.90 -9.03
N ILE A 12 16.01 -4.71 -8.61
CA ILE A 12 16.75 -4.48 -7.37
C ILE A 12 15.99 -3.43 -6.59
N ASP A 13 15.32 -3.87 -5.53
CA ASP A 13 14.69 -2.96 -4.59
C ASP A 13 15.73 -2.39 -3.62
N GLU A 14 15.48 -1.18 -3.12
CA GLU A 14 16.38 -0.46 -2.21
C GLU A 14 17.85 -0.48 -2.67
N VAL A 15 18.09 -0.13 -3.94
CA VAL A 15 19.43 -0.20 -4.54
C VAL A 15 20.45 0.69 -3.80
N ASP A 16 19.98 1.71 -3.11
CA ASP A 16 20.74 2.59 -2.22
C ASP A 16 21.37 1.87 -1.02
N SER A 17 20.77 0.78 -0.55
CA SER A 17 21.35 -0.07 0.52
C SER A 17 22.69 -0.70 0.11
N LEU A 18 22.83 -1.07 -1.17
CA LEU A 18 24.04 -1.67 -1.76
C LEU A 18 24.98 -0.63 -2.38
N CYS A 19 24.40 0.48 -2.85
CA CYS A 19 25.04 1.40 -3.79
C CYS A 19 25.27 2.80 -3.21
N SER A 20 25.18 2.96 -1.89
CA SER A 20 25.42 4.25 -1.22
C SER A 20 26.85 4.77 -1.41
N SER A 21 27.01 6.08 -1.30
CA SER A 21 28.30 6.77 -1.38
C SER A 21 29.25 6.25 -0.30
N ARG A 22 30.54 6.12 -0.66
CA ARG A 22 31.56 5.54 0.23
C ARG A 22 31.59 6.28 1.57
N SER A 23 31.36 5.54 2.65
CA SER A 23 31.61 5.99 4.01
C SER A 23 32.86 5.30 4.56
N ASP A 24 33.58 5.97 5.46
CA ASP A 24 34.80 5.41 6.07
C ASP A 24 34.54 4.14 6.89
N ASN A 25 33.29 3.91 7.31
CA ASN A 25 32.85 2.72 8.04
C ASN A 25 32.27 1.60 7.16
N GLU A 26 32.38 1.70 5.83
CA GLU A 26 31.85 0.66 4.93
C GLU A 26 32.70 -0.63 4.97
N SER A 27 32.05 -1.78 5.16
CA SER A 27 32.69 -3.10 5.14
C SER A 27 33.41 -3.38 3.81
N GLU A 28 34.58 -4.02 3.86
CA GLU A 28 35.27 -4.48 2.65
C GLU A 28 34.40 -5.36 1.77
N SER A 29 33.53 -6.18 2.37
CA SER A 29 32.60 -7.05 1.64
C SER A 29 31.61 -6.24 0.81
N ALA A 30 31.06 -5.15 1.37
CA ALA A 30 30.14 -4.26 0.66
C ALA A 30 30.84 -3.58 -0.53
N ARG A 31 32.11 -3.16 -0.35
CA ARG A 31 32.93 -2.59 -1.44
C ARG A 31 33.16 -3.60 -2.57
N ARG A 32 33.42 -4.86 -2.26
CA ARG A 32 33.59 -5.93 -3.26
C ARG A 32 32.30 -6.19 -4.02
N ILE A 33 31.16 -6.29 -3.32
CA ILE A 33 29.83 -6.46 -3.94
C ILE A 33 29.53 -5.30 -4.89
N LYS A 34 29.76 -4.06 -4.46
CA LYS A 34 29.55 -2.86 -5.27
C LYS A 34 30.41 -2.84 -6.53
N THR A 35 31.68 -3.24 -6.40
CA THR A 35 32.61 -3.34 -7.52
C THR A 35 32.16 -4.41 -8.51
N GLU A 36 31.77 -5.58 -8.02
CA GLU A 36 31.26 -6.67 -8.87
C GLU A 36 29.99 -6.26 -9.60
N PHE A 37 29.06 -5.59 -8.90
CA PHE A 37 27.83 -5.07 -9.49
C PHE A 37 28.12 -4.11 -10.65
N LEU A 38 29.03 -3.15 -10.46
CA LEU A 38 29.44 -2.21 -11.51
C LEU A 38 30.10 -2.92 -12.72
N VAL A 39 30.93 -3.93 -12.48
CA VAL A 39 31.55 -4.73 -13.54
C VAL A 39 30.48 -5.46 -14.36
N GLN A 40 29.48 -6.04 -13.71
CA GLN A 40 28.39 -6.74 -14.40
C GLN A 40 27.50 -5.78 -15.21
N MET A 41 27.24 -4.56 -14.70
CA MET A 41 26.51 -3.53 -15.45
C MET A 41 27.29 -3.03 -16.67
N GLN A 42 28.62 -3.05 -16.63
CA GLN A 42 29.45 -2.60 -17.75
C GLN A 42 29.57 -3.63 -18.88
N GLY A 43 29.16 -4.88 -18.65
CA GLY A 43 29.15 -5.92 -19.68
C GLY A 43 30.54 -6.33 -20.19
N VAL A 44 31.61 -6.09 -19.40
CA VAL A 44 32.97 -6.43 -19.83
C VAL A 44 33.07 -7.93 -20.14
N GLY A 45 33.34 -8.25 -21.40
CA GLY A 45 33.51 -9.64 -21.87
C GLY A 45 32.23 -10.45 -22.08
N THR A 46 31.03 -9.84 -21.97
CA THR A 46 29.75 -10.56 -22.16
C THR A 46 28.65 -9.69 -22.76
N ASP A 47 27.85 -10.30 -23.63
CA ASP A 47 26.69 -9.65 -24.24
C ASP A 47 25.56 -9.41 -23.21
N THR A 48 25.23 -8.14 -22.96
CA THR A 48 24.12 -7.69 -22.09
C THR A 48 22.82 -7.41 -22.86
N GLU A 49 22.80 -7.59 -24.18
CA GLU A 49 21.61 -7.40 -25.01
C GLU A 49 20.46 -8.29 -24.54
N GLY A 50 19.24 -7.75 -24.47
CA GLY A 50 18.07 -8.47 -23.97
C GLY A 50 18.00 -8.62 -22.44
N ILE A 51 18.82 -7.89 -21.67
CA ILE A 51 18.71 -7.81 -20.21
C ILE A 51 18.41 -6.37 -19.78
N LEU A 52 17.31 -6.17 -19.06
CA LEU A 52 16.94 -4.89 -18.46
C LEU A 52 17.21 -4.91 -16.95
N VAL A 53 17.89 -3.89 -16.43
CA VAL A 53 18.09 -3.72 -14.98
C VAL A 53 17.22 -2.57 -14.49
N LEU A 54 16.36 -2.84 -13.51
CA LEU A 54 15.50 -1.89 -12.82
C LEU A 54 15.97 -1.77 -11.37
N GLY A 55 16.29 -0.55 -10.95
CA GLY A 55 16.61 -0.23 -9.55
C GLY A 55 15.54 0.68 -8.96
N ALA A 56 15.07 0.38 -7.75
CA ALA A 56 14.19 1.25 -6.97
C ALA A 56 14.94 1.82 -5.76
N THR A 57 14.68 3.10 -5.44
CA THR A 57 15.33 3.80 -4.33
C THR A 57 14.44 4.94 -3.84
N ASN A 58 14.40 5.15 -2.53
CA ASN A 58 13.75 6.32 -1.92
C ASN A 58 14.75 7.46 -1.68
N THR A 59 16.06 7.18 -1.65
CA THR A 59 17.09 8.18 -1.36
C THR A 59 18.13 8.32 -2.48
N PRO A 60 17.73 8.78 -3.68
CA PRO A 60 18.63 8.77 -4.85
C PRO A 60 19.88 9.66 -4.68
N TRP A 61 19.87 10.64 -3.77
CA TRP A 61 21.02 11.50 -3.47
C TRP A 61 22.17 10.79 -2.72
N ILE A 62 21.92 9.67 -2.04
CA ILE A 62 23.01 8.92 -1.39
C ILE A 62 23.71 7.96 -2.36
N LEU A 63 23.15 7.72 -3.55
CA LEU A 63 23.73 6.79 -4.52
C LEU A 63 25.12 7.25 -4.99
N ASP A 64 26.04 6.30 -5.03
CA ASP A 64 27.38 6.51 -5.55
C ASP A 64 27.32 7.01 -7.00
N SER A 65 28.14 8.02 -7.31
CA SER A 65 28.15 8.68 -8.62
C SER A 65 28.45 7.72 -9.78
N ALA A 66 29.23 6.65 -9.56
CA ALA A 66 29.54 5.66 -10.59
C ALA A 66 28.30 4.81 -10.93
N ILE A 67 27.50 4.44 -9.92
CA ILE A 67 26.30 3.64 -10.09
C ILE A 67 25.19 4.49 -10.70
N ARG A 68 25.02 5.72 -10.23
CA ARG A 68 24.07 6.68 -10.81
C ARG A 68 24.31 6.92 -12.30
N ARG A 69 25.57 6.93 -12.75
CA ARG A 69 25.94 7.03 -14.19
C ARG A 69 25.62 5.78 -15.00
N ARG A 70 25.46 4.61 -14.37
CA ARG A 70 25.09 3.35 -15.03
C ARG A 70 23.57 3.18 -15.14
N PHE A 71 22.80 3.91 -14.35
CA PHE A 71 21.37 4.11 -14.55
C PHE A 71 21.15 5.33 -15.47
N GLU A 72 21.20 5.07 -16.78
CA GLU A 72 21.06 6.06 -17.85
C GLU A 72 19.65 6.65 -17.92
N LYS A 73 18.61 5.83 -17.70
CA LYS A 73 17.22 6.28 -17.62
C LYS A 73 16.76 6.33 -16.17
N ARG A 74 16.19 7.47 -15.76
CA ARG A 74 15.73 7.72 -14.39
C ARG A 74 14.29 8.20 -14.44
N ILE A 75 13.39 7.43 -13.85
CA ILE A 75 11.96 7.73 -13.83
C ILE A 75 11.59 8.16 -12.41
N TYR A 76 11.16 9.42 -12.27
CA TYR A 76 10.61 9.91 -11.01
C TYR A 76 9.17 9.40 -10.85
N ILE A 77 8.88 8.80 -9.69
CA ILE A 77 7.55 8.34 -9.32
C ILE A 77 6.99 9.32 -8.28
N PRO A 78 6.09 10.25 -8.67
CA PRO A 78 5.53 11.23 -7.75
C PRO A 78 4.51 10.62 -6.79
N LEU A 79 4.13 11.39 -5.77
CA LEU A 79 2.93 11.11 -4.99
C LEU A 79 1.68 11.09 -5.90
N PRO A 80 0.67 10.26 -5.59
CA PRO A 80 -0.53 10.14 -6.40
C PRO A 80 -1.34 11.44 -6.35
N ASP A 81 -1.84 11.87 -7.52
CA ASP A 81 -2.81 12.96 -7.63
C ASP A 81 -4.19 12.56 -7.08
N GLU A 82 -5.11 13.52 -6.96
CA GLU A 82 -6.45 13.26 -6.42
C GLU A 82 -7.19 12.14 -7.19
N HIS A 83 -7.04 12.09 -8.52
CA HIS A 83 -7.70 11.06 -9.32
C HIS A 83 -7.11 9.67 -9.07
N ALA A 84 -5.79 9.55 -9.00
CA ALA A 84 -5.09 8.32 -8.65
C ALA A 84 -5.47 7.87 -7.23
N ARG A 85 -5.57 8.78 -6.25
CA ARG A 85 -6.02 8.47 -4.90
C ARG A 85 -7.46 7.94 -4.88
N LEU A 86 -8.37 8.53 -5.66
CA LEU A 86 -9.74 8.03 -5.83
C LEU A 86 -9.74 6.59 -6.34
N VAL A 87 -8.94 6.30 -7.37
CA VAL A 87 -8.81 4.93 -7.92
C VAL A 87 -8.21 3.98 -6.90
N MET A 88 -7.19 4.41 -6.14
CA MET A 88 -6.58 3.61 -5.07
C MET A 88 -7.59 3.24 -3.98
N PHE A 89 -8.44 4.16 -3.53
CA PHE A 89 -9.51 3.85 -2.58
C PHE A 89 -10.44 2.76 -3.12
N LYS A 90 -10.85 2.84 -4.39
CA LYS A 90 -11.69 1.81 -5.02
C LYS A 90 -11.00 0.45 -5.07
N ILE A 91 -9.73 0.42 -5.49
CA ILE A 91 -8.93 -0.80 -5.57
C ILE A 91 -8.80 -1.45 -4.20
N HIS A 92 -8.50 -0.68 -3.16
CA HIS A 92 -8.28 -1.20 -1.81
C HIS A 92 -9.58 -1.59 -1.09
N LEU A 93 -10.72 -0.96 -1.40
CA LEU A 93 -12.03 -1.41 -0.92
C LEU A 93 -12.46 -2.73 -1.57
N GLY A 94 -12.11 -2.91 -2.85
CA GLY A 94 -12.36 -4.14 -3.60
C GLY A 94 -13.84 -4.52 -3.60
N ASN A 95 -14.12 -5.79 -3.34
CA ASN A 95 -15.50 -6.33 -3.27
C ASN A 95 -16.04 -6.37 -1.83
N THR A 96 -15.41 -5.68 -0.89
CA THR A 96 -15.83 -5.70 0.51
C THR A 96 -17.16 -4.96 0.66
N ALA A 97 -18.06 -5.49 1.49
CA ALA A 97 -19.35 -4.84 1.75
C ALA A 97 -19.12 -3.46 2.41
N HIS A 98 -19.56 -2.41 1.74
CA HIS A 98 -19.43 -1.03 2.19
C HIS A 98 -20.63 -0.20 1.76
N CYS A 99 -20.92 0.87 2.51
CA CYS A 99 -22.00 1.82 2.21
C CYS A 99 -21.49 3.12 1.56
N LEU A 100 -20.32 3.08 0.91
CA LEU A 100 -19.68 4.26 0.35
C LEU A 100 -20.23 4.56 -1.04
N THR A 101 -20.67 5.80 -1.26
CA THR A 101 -21.01 6.28 -2.60
C THR A 101 -19.77 6.77 -3.35
N GLU A 102 -19.89 6.90 -4.66
CA GLU A 102 -18.85 7.52 -5.51
C GLU A 102 -18.45 8.92 -5.00
N ASP A 103 -19.41 9.73 -4.56
CA ASP A 103 -19.13 11.05 -3.98
C ASP A 103 -18.39 10.97 -2.64
N ASN A 104 -18.63 9.93 -1.83
CA ASN A 104 -17.86 9.70 -0.62
C ASN A 104 -16.40 9.40 -0.96
N ILE A 105 -16.16 8.52 -1.94
CA ILE A 105 -14.80 8.16 -2.36
C ILE A 105 -14.08 9.39 -2.93
N ARG A 106 -14.75 10.21 -3.74
CA ARG A 106 -14.21 11.50 -4.21
C ARG A 106 -13.85 12.42 -3.05
N THR A 107 -14.71 12.52 -2.05
CA THR A 107 -14.44 13.32 -0.85
C THR A 107 -13.22 12.82 -0.08
N LEU A 108 -13.02 11.49 0.01
CA LEU A 108 -11.85 10.89 0.65
C LEU A 108 -10.56 11.20 -0.13
N ALA A 109 -10.60 11.15 -1.45
CA ALA A 109 -9.47 11.50 -2.31
C ALA A 109 -9.03 12.96 -2.14
N GLY A 110 -10.00 13.89 -2.03
CA GLY A 110 -9.73 15.30 -1.75
C GLY A 110 -9.20 15.57 -0.33
N LYS A 111 -9.46 14.67 0.64
CA LYS A 111 -8.96 14.79 2.03
C LYS A 111 -7.59 14.17 2.27
N THR A 112 -7.05 13.45 1.28
CA THR A 112 -5.80 12.67 1.40
C THR A 112 -4.65 13.29 0.61
N ASP A 113 -4.60 14.61 0.55
CA ASP A 113 -3.49 15.27 -0.11
C ASP A 113 -2.16 15.00 0.61
N GLY A 114 -1.12 14.72 -0.16
CA GLY A 114 0.19 14.29 0.35
C GLY A 114 0.28 12.83 0.81
N TYR A 115 -0.80 12.03 0.70
CA TYR A 115 -0.76 10.61 1.06
C TYR A 115 -0.09 9.80 -0.04
N SER A 116 0.79 8.89 0.35
CA SER A 116 1.31 7.85 -0.54
C SER A 116 0.28 6.74 -0.76
N GLY A 117 0.52 5.89 -1.76
CA GLY A 117 -0.29 4.67 -1.95
C GLY A 117 -0.28 3.73 -0.74
N ALA A 118 0.86 3.67 -0.04
CA ALA A 118 0.99 2.90 1.19
C ALA A 118 0.09 3.46 2.30
N ASP A 119 0.04 4.78 2.46
CA ASP A 119 -0.81 5.44 3.46
C ASP A 119 -2.29 5.15 3.19
N ILE A 120 -2.74 5.25 1.93
CA ILE A 120 -4.13 4.93 1.54
C ILE A 120 -4.45 3.46 1.82
N SER A 121 -3.55 2.54 1.47
CA SER A 121 -3.71 1.12 1.80
C SER A 121 -3.87 0.89 3.30
N ILE A 122 -3.09 1.59 4.14
CA ILE A 122 -3.16 1.47 5.60
C ILE A 122 -4.51 1.98 6.11
N VAL A 123 -4.94 3.16 5.65
CA VAL A 123 -6.24 3.76 6.02
C VAL A 123 -7.40 2.82 5.69
N VAL A 124 -7.43 2.29 4.45
CA VAL A 124 -8.50 1.38 4.04
C VAL A 124 -8.44 0.10 4.85
N ARG A 125 -7.27 -0.51 5.03
CA ARG A 125 -7.11 -1.74 5.80
C ARG A 125 -7.58 -1.60 7.24
N ASP A 126 -7.24 -0.50 7.91
CA ASP A 126 -7.71 -0.24 9.27
C ASP A 126 -9.22 0.03 9.34
N ALA A 127 -9.79 0.69 8.32
CA ALA A 127 -11.24 0.86 8.21
C ALA A 127 -11.97 -0.48 7.99
N LEU A 128 -11.42 -1.38 7.16
CA LEU A 128 -11.95 -2.73 6.94
C LEU A 128 -11.96 -3.59 8.21
N MET A 129 -11.11 -3.26 9.20
CA MET A 129 -11.10 -3.92 10.50
C MET A 129 -12.13 -3.36 11.50
N GLN A 130 -12.78 -2.22 11.22
CA GLN A 130 -13.76 -1.64 12.14
C GLN A 130 -14.98 -2.54 12.36
N PRO A 131 -15.59 -3.18 11.34
CA PRO A 131 -16.68 -4.13 11.56
C PRO A 131 -16.29 -5.31 12.45
N VAL A 132 -15.09 -5.86 12.26
CA VAL A 132 -14.56 -6.95 13.10
C VAL A 132 -14.42 -6.50 14.56
N ARG A 133 -13.86 -5.31 14.79
CA ARG A 133 -13.74 -4.71 16.13
C ARG A 133 -15.13 -4.50 16.76
N LYS A 134 -16.11 -4.01 16.00
CA LYS A 134 -17.50 -3.82 16.47
C LYS A 134 -18.13 -5.15 16.89
N VAL A 135 -17.97 -6.22 16.11
CA VAL A 135 -18.46 -7.56 16.46
C VAL A 135 -17.79 -8.08 17.73
N GLN A 136 -16.46 -7.96 17.83
CA GLN A 136 -15.71 -8.46 19.00
C GLN A 136 -16.06 -7.73 20.30
N SER A 137 -16.32 -6.42 20.24
CA SER A 137 -16.71 -5.61 21.40
C SER A 137 -18.22 -5.54 21.62
N ALA A 138 -19.03 -6.22 20.81
CA ALA A 138 -20.48 -6.19 20.92
C ALA A 138 -20.95 -6.94 22.17
N THR A 139 -21.85 -6.31 22.93
CA THR A 139 -22.53 -6.93 24.07
C THR A 139 -23.95 -7.38 23.74
N HIS A 140 -24.51 -6.85 22.64
CA HIS A 140 -25.86 -7.14 22.19
C HIS A 140 -25.88 -7.38 20.69
N PHE A 141 -26.72 -8.32 20.27
CA PHE A 141 -26.97 -8.65 18.88
C PHE A 141 -28.47 -8.59 18.58
N LYS A 142 -28.80 -8.29 17.34
CA LYS A 142 -30.17 -8.23 16.85
C LYS A 142 -30.35 -9.20 15.69
N ARG A 143 -31.50 -9.86 15.65
CA ARG A 143 -31.90 -10.71 14.52
C ARG A 143 -32.38 -9.86 13.36
N ILE A 144 -31.83 -10.13 12.18
CA ILE A 144 -32.18 -9.46 10.92
C ILE A 144 -32.41 -10.48 9.82
N SER A 145 -33.27 -10.12 8.88
CA SER A 145 -33.39 -10.80 7.60
C SER A 145 -32.35 -10.29 6.62
N GLY A 146 -31.61 -11.18 5.98
CA GLY A 146 -30.58 -10.81 5.02
C GLY A 146 -30.12 -11.98 4.14
N PRO A 147 -29.22 -11.72 3.17
CA PRO A 147 -28.69 -12.76 2.30
C PRO A 147 -27.86 -13.76 3.10
N SER A 148 -28.03 -15.06 2.82
CA SER A 148 -27.27 -16.11 3.47
C SER A 148 -25.78 -15.98 3.15
N PRO A 149 -24.88 -16.16 4.14
CA PRO A 149 -23.44 -16.18 3.91
C PRO A 149 -23.01 -17.29 2.92
N ALA A 150 -23.77 -18.39 2.84
CA ALA A 150 -23.48 -19.52 1.98
C ALA A 150 -24.02 -19.33 0.54
N ASP A 151 -25.17 -18.67 0.40
CA ASP A 151 -25.81 -18.39 -0.89
C ASP A 151 -26.46 -17.01 -0.87
N LYS A 152 -25.89 -16.07 -1.63
CA LYS A 152 -26.33 -14.68 -1.65
C LYS A 152 -27.71 -14.49 -2.29
N GLU A 153 -28.22 -15.48 -3.04
CA GLU A 153 -29.56 -15.43 -3.64
C GLU A 153 -30.66 -15.82 -2.64
N GLN A 154 -30.31 -16.54 -1.57
CA GLN A 154 -31.26 -16.96 -0.55
C GLN A 154 -31.30 -15.97 0.61
N THR A 155 -32.50 -15.54 0.99
CA THR A 155 -32.72 -14.71 2.19
C THR A 155 -32.99 -15.62 3.40
N VAL A 156 -32.32 -15.34 4.52
CA VAL A 156 -32.49 -16.00 5.81
C VAL A 156 -32.90 -14.98 6.86
N ASP A 157 -33.80 -15.37 7.78
CA ASP A 157 -34.41 -14.48 8.77
C ASP A 157 -33.75 -14.52 10.16
N ASP A 158 -32.64 -15.24 10.29
CA ASP A 158 -32.01 -15.55 11.57
C ASP A 158 -30.55 -15.09 11.68
N LEU A 159 -30.14 -14.11 10.87
CA LEU A 159 -28.81 -13.51 10.97
C LEU A 159 -28.71 -12.60 12.18
N LEU A 160 -27.55 -12.60 12.82
CA LEU A 160 -27.24 -11.80 14.00
C LEU A 160 -26.25 -10.70 13.62
N VAL A 161 -26.63 -9.45 13.87
CA VAL A 161 -25.80 -8.26 13.67
C VAL A 161 -25.56 -7.56 15.03
N PRO A 162 -24.37 -7.01 15.30
CA PRO A 162 -24.13 -6.18 16.48
C PRO A 162 -25.11 -5.00 16.56
N CYS A 163 -25.70 -4.76 17.73
CA CYS A 163 -26.61 -3.64 17.95
C CYS A 163 -26.35 -2.94 19.29
N SER A 164 -26.97 -1.77 19.47
CA SER A 164 -26.90 -1.07 20.77
C SER A 164 -27.83 -1.74 21.80
N PRO A 165 -27.51 -1.71 23.11
CA PRO A 165 -28.33 -2.34 24.16
C PRO A 165 -29.77 -1.85 24.24
N GLY A 166 -30.02 -0.59 23.87
CA GLY A 166 -31.35 0.03 23.93
C GLY A 166 -32.23 -0.21 22.69
N GLU A 167 -31.76 -0.95 21.69
CA GLU A 167 -32.54 -1.18 20.47
C GLU A 167 -33.63 -2.23 20.67
N ALA A 168 -34.78 -2.01 20.02
CA ALA A 168 -35.86 -2.99 20.00
C ALA A 168 -35.39 -4.29 19.33
N GLY A 169 -35.50 -5.40 20.07
CA GLY A 169 -35.03 -6.73 19.64
C GLY A 169 -33.55 -6.99 19.90
N ALA A 170 -32.87 -6.15 20.71
CA ALA A 170 -31.53 -6.43 21.21
C ALA A 170 -31.54 -7.63 22.16
N ILE A 171 -30.67 -8.60 21.89
CA ILE A 171 -30.44 -9.78 22.71
C ILE A 171 -29.05 -9.64 23.31
N GLU A 172 -28.94 -9.69 24.63
CA GLU A 172 -27.65 -9.69 25.33
C GLU A 172 -26.95 -11.02 25.04
N MET A 173 -25.85 -10.95 24.30
CA MET A 173 -24.98 -12.08 23.99
C MET A 173 -23.65 -11.57 23.43
N THR A 174 -22.59 -12.36 23.59
CA THR A 174 -21.28 -12.06 23.03
C THR A 174 -21.08 -12.74 21.67
N TRP A 175 -20.09 -12.28 20.89
CA TRP A 175 -19.79 -12.91 19.59
C TRP A 175 -19.40 -14.40 19.70
N MET A 176 -18.95 -14.86 20.87
CA MET A 176 -18.62 -16.28 21.11
C MET A 176 -19.85 -17.19 21.11
N GLU A 177 -21.02 -16.63 21.37
CA GLU A 177 -22.29 -17.35 21.40
C GLU A 177 -22.99 -17.33 20.03
N VAL A 178 -22.50 -16.54 19.09
CA VAL A 178 -23.06 -16.41 17.74
C VAL A 178 -22.53 -17.54 16.84
N PRO A 179 -23.41 -18.37 16.24
CA PRO A 179 -22.99 -19.36 15.27
C PRO A 179 -22.31 -18.72 14.05
N GLY A 180 -21.23 -19.32 13.54
CA GLY A 180 -20.43 -18.73 12.46
C GLY A 180 -21.21 -18.53 11.15
N ASP A 181 -22.22 -19.35 10.88
CA ASP A 181 -23.11 -19.27 9.72
C ASP A 181 -24.24 -18.24 9.88
N LYS A 182 -24.42 -17.71 11.10
CA LYS A 182 -25.46 -16.71 11.44
C LYS A 182 -24.91 -15.32 11.67
N LEU A 183 -23.59 -15.16 11.77
CA LEU A 183 -22.96 -13.87 11.97
C LEU A 183 -23.05 -13.00 10.70
N SER A 184 -23.75 -11.87 10.80
CA SER A 184 -23.76 -10.84 9.77
C SER A 184 -22.90 -9.66 10.20
N VAL A 185 -21.78 -9.46 9.50
CA VAL A 185 -20.84 -8.36 9.76
C VAL A 185 -21.40 -7.07 9.14
N PRO A 186 -21.46 -5.95 9.89
CA PRO A 186 -21.94 -4.69 9.33
C PRO A 186 -20.99 -4.19 8.23
N PRO A 187 -21.52 -3.58 7.15
CA PRO A 187 -20.68 -3.02 6.09
C PRO A 187 -19.82 -1.87 6.60
N VAL A 188 -18.69 -1.64 5.92
CA VAL A 188 -17.79 -0.51 6.21
C VAL A 188 -18.47 0.80 5.83
N THR A 189 -18.43 1.77 6.73
CA THR A 189 -19.07 3.08 6.56
C THR A 189 -18.06 4.20 6.35
N MET A 190 -18.52 5.37 5.87
CA MET A 190 -17.69 6.57 5.75
C MET A 190 -17.07 6.99 7.09
N SER A 191 -17.81 6.83 8.19
CA SER A 191 -17.32 7.12 9.55
C SER A 191 -16.11 6.26 9.93
N ASP A 192 -16.11 4.98 9.52
CA ASP A 192 -15.02 4.05 9.79
C ASP A 192 -13.72 4.48 9.08
N ILE A 193 -13.83 4.95 7.83
CA ILE A 193 -12.67 5.49 7.09
C ILE A 193 -12.22 6.83 7.66
N LEU A 194 -13.15 7.74 7.97
CA LEU A 194 -12.80 9.03 8.56
C LEU A 194 -12.06 8.86 9.89
N LYS A 195 -12.50 7.91 10.72
CA LYS A 195 -11.78 7.56 11.95
C LYS A 195 -10.36 7.08 11.66
N SER A 196 -10.18 6.22 10.65
CA SER A 196 -8.85 5.76 10.25
C SER A 196 -7.95 6.87 9.69
N LEU A 197 -8.54 7.83 8.97
CA LEU A 197 -7.84 9.03 8.50
C LEU A 197 -7.40 9.95 9.64
N THR A 198 -8.13 9.99 10.76
CA THR A 198 -7.69 10.80 11.91
C THR A 198 -6.48 10.21 12.63
N SER A 199 -6.31 8.89 12.60
CA SER A 199 -5.17 8.21 13.23
C SER A 199 -3.95 8.08 12.32
N THR A 200 -4.15 8.07 11.01
CA THR A 200 -3.07 7.89 10.02
C THR A 200 -2.61 9.26 9.53
N LYS A 201 -1.31 9.55 9.62
CA LYS A 201 -0.71 10.77 9.05
C LYS A 201 0.06 10.41 7.78
N PRO A 202 0.19 11.33 6.80
CA PRO A 202 1.01 11.09 5.62
C PRO A 202 2.46 10.81 6.04
N THR A 203 3.06 9.81 5.42
CA THR A 203 4.43 9.38 5.74
C THR A 203 5.50 10.23 5.05
N VAL A 204 5.16 10.82 3.89
CA VAL A 204 6.06 11.68 3.13
C VAL A 204 5.87 13.13 3.56
N ASN A 205 6.96 13.78 3.98
CA ASN A 205 6.95 15.19 4.38
C ASN A 205 7.43 16.11 3.24
N GLU A 206 7.27 17.43 3.41
CA GLU A 206 7.72 18.42 2.43
C GLU A 206 9.25 18.45 2.26
N GLU A 207 10.04 18.09 3.26
CA GLU A 207 11.50 18.09 3.16
C GLU A 207 12.00 16.98 2.23
N ASP A 208 11.37 15.82 2.28
CA ASP A 208 11.67 14.69 1.42
C ASP A 208 11.31 15.01 -0.04
N MET A 209 10.17 15.67 -0.25
CA MET A 209 9.79 16.20 -1.57
C MET A 209 10.80 17.21 -2.10
N LYS A 210 11.22 18.18 -1.28
CA LYS A 210 12.25 19.17 -1.67
C LYS A 210 13.59 18.52 -2.04
N LYS A 211 13.99 17.44 -1.35
CA LYS A 211 15.20 16.68 -1.70
C LYS A 211 15.05 15.95 -3.04
N LEU A 212 13.89 15.37 -3.29
CA LEU A 212 13.58 14.69 -4.56
C LEU A 212 13.52 15.68 -5.73
N ASP A 213 12.86 16.82 -5.54
CA ASP A 213 12.78 17.89 -6.55
C ASP A 213 14.17 18.40 -6.89
N LYS A 214 14.96 18.74 -5.88
CA LYS A 214 16.36 19.16 -6.06
C LYS A 214 17.19 18.12 -6.81
N PHE A 215 17.07 16.84 -6.44
CA PHE A 215 17.78 15.77 -7.15
C PHE A 215 17.33 15.67 -8.62
N THR A 216 16.04 15.83 -8.88
CA THR A 216 15.47 15.77 -10.22
C THR A 216 15.90 16.96 -11.07
N GLU A 217 16.00 18.16 -10.49
CA GLU A 217 16.55 19.36 -11.14
C GLU A 217 18.05 19.21 -11.45
N ASP A 218 18.83 18.71 -10.49
CA ASP A 218 20.29 18.59 -10.62
C ASP A 218 20.71 17.50 -11.63
N PHE A 219 19.93 16.41 -11.75
CA PHE A 219 20.34 15.20 -12.47
C PHE A 219 19.39 14.76 -13.59
N GLY A 220 18.24 15.41 -13.76
CA GLY A 220 17.28 15.14 -14.83
C GLY A 220 16.65 13.73 -14.80
N GLN A 221 15.76 13.49 -15.77
CA GLN A 221 15.16 12.16 -16.04
C GLN A 221 15.87 11.40 -17.17
N GLU A 222 16.65 12.12 -17.99
CA GLU A 222 17.52 11.56 -19.00
C GLU A 222 18.98 11.76 -18.57
N GLY A 223 19.68 10.67 -18.27
CA GLY A 223 21.11 10.67 -18.00
C GLY A 223 21.95 10.64 -19.28
#